data_AF-A0A5H2Y9A8-F1
#
_entry.id   AF-A0A5H2Y9A8-F1
#
_cell.length_a   1.000
_cell.length_b   1.000
_cell.length_c   1.000
_cell.angle_alpha   90.00
_cell.angle_beta   90.00
_cell.angle_gamma   90.00
#
_symmetry.space_group_name_H-M   'P 1'
#
loop_
_entity.id
_entity.type
_entity.pdbx_description
1 polymer ?
#
loop_
_entity_poly.entity_id
_entity_poly.type
_entity_poly.pdbx_seq_one_letter_code
_entity_poly.pdbx_strand_id
1 'polypeptide(L)' 'MSIRDTDSIPQHGWRTVPMWDTPQQRKASLKLIVQTCLEVIRDCPDPAVRVEAAQLLALVSARACRKERLH' A
#
# COMPACT_ATOMS: atom_id res chain seq x y z
N MET A 1 26.17 16.12 -28.75
CA MET A 1 24.70 15.99 -28.65
C MET A 1 24.10 17.32 -29.05
N SER A 2 23.13 17.33 -29.98
CA SER A 2 22.60 18.53 -30.64
C SER A 2 21.26 18.95 -30.00
N ILE A 3 21.03 20.26 -29.86
CA ILE A 3 19.76 20.84 -29.34
C ILE A 3 18.54 20.60 -30.24
N ARG A 4 18.71 19.91 -31.38
CA ARG A 4 17.62 19.53 -32.29
C ARG A 4 16.96 18.19 -31.93
N ASP A 5 17.49 17.47 -30.94
CA ASP A 5 16.91 16.22 -30.41
C ASP A 5 15.76 16.45 -29.41
N THR A 6 15.23 17.68 -29.30
CA THR A 6 14.13 18.02 -28.37
C THR A 6 12.74 17.82 -28.99
N ASP A 7 12.66 17.40 -30.26
CA ASP A 7 11.41 17.24 -31.01
C ASP A 7 10.54 16.05 -30.53
N SER A 8 11.09 15.19 -29.66
CA SER A 8 10.37 14.01 -29.15
C SER A 8 9.62 14.25 -27.83
N ILE A 9 9.64 15.46 -27.26
CA ILE A 9 8.90 15.75 -26.02
C ILE A 9 7.44 16.06 -26.39
N PRO A 10 6.46 15.19 -26.08
CA PRO A 10 5.07 15.44 -26.45
C PRO A 10 4.53 16.65 -25.68
N GLN A 11 4.07 17.68 -26.39
CA GLN A 11 3.54 18.92 -25.82
C GLN A 11 2.13 18.79 -25.19
N HIS A 12 1.51 17.61 -25.26
CA HIS A 12 0.14 17.39 -24.81
C HIS A 12 0.07 16.25 -23.80
N GLY A 13 -0.01 16.65 -22.53
CA GLY A 13 -0.54 15.82 -21.45
C GLY A 13 0.40 14.72 -20.99
N TRP A 14 1.08 14.97 -19.88
CA TRP A 14 1.58 13.89 -19.04
C TRP A 14 0.35 13.09 -18.61
N ARG A 15 0.08 11.95 -19.26
CA ARG A 15 -0.92 11.03 -18.76
C ARG A 15 -0.46 10.65 -17.36
N THR A 16 -1.26 10.98 -16.35
CA THR A 16 -1.10 10.44 -15.01
C THR A 16 -1.16 8.92 -15.13
N VAL A 17 0.00 8.27 -15.05
CA VAL A 17 0.05 6.83 -14.99
C VAL A 17 -0.53 6.45 -13.63
N PRO A 18 -1.65 5.72 -13.56
CA PRO A 18 -2.14 5.25 -12.28
C PRO A 18 -1.06 4.39 -11.66
N MET A 19 -0.53 4.85 -10.52
CA MET A 19 0.47 4.13 -9.75
C MET A 19 -0.23 2.97 -9.05
N TRP A 20 -0.53 1.92 -9.79
CA TRP A 20 -0.94 0.66 -9.20
C TRP A 20 0.28 0.06 -8.51
N ASP A 21 0.19 -0.19 -7.21
CA ASP A 21 1.20 -0.99 -6.53
C ASP A 21 1.39 -2.30 -7.29
N THR A 22 2.63 -2.61 -7.65
CA THR A 22 2.99 -3.94 -8.14
C THR A 22 2.58 -4.99 -7.09
N PRO A 23 2.29 -6.24 -7.48
CA PRO A 23 1.98 -7.31 -6.52
C PRO A 23 3.00 -7.41 -5.38
N GLN A 24 4.28 -7.16 -5.68
CA GLN A 24 5.39 -7.14 -4.73
C GLN A 24 5.28 -5.96 -3.76
N GLN A 25 5.04 -4.75 -4.26
CA GLN A 25 4.80 -3.57 -3.41
C GLN A 25 3.59 -3.78 -2.50
N ARG A 26 2.49 -4.32 -3.02
CA ARG A 26 1.29 -4.60 -2.21
C ARG A 26 1.58 -5.60 -1.09
N LYS A 27 2.37 -6.66 -1.36
CA LYS A 27 2.78 -7.63 -0.34
C LYS A 27 3.68 -6.99 0.73
N ALA A 28 4.62 -6.13 0.33
CA ALA A 28 5.49 -5.40 1.24
C ALA A 28 4.68 -4.46 2.15
N SER A 29 3.77 -3.67 1.57
CA SER A 29 2.87 -2.77 2.32
C SER A 29 2.00 -3.53 3.30
N LEU A 30 1.42 -4.68 2.89
CA LEU A 30 0.64 -5.52 3.80
C LEU A 30 1.46 -6.04 4.97
N LYS A 31 2.69 -6.51 4.73
CA LYS A 31 3.59 -6.98 5.78
C LYS A 31 3.91 -5.87 6.78
N LEU A 32 4.19 -4.66 6.27
CA LEU A 32 4.47 -3.50 7.10
C LEU A 32 3.27 -3.15 7.98
N ILE A 33 2.07 -3.07 7.41
CA ILE A 33 0.84 -2.77 8.15
C ILE A 33 0.61 -3.79 9.28
N VAL A 34 0.71 -5.09 8.96
CA VAL A 34 0.51 -6.16 9.96
C VAL A 34 1.52 -6.05 11.09
N GLN A 35 2.80 -5.85 10.76
CA GLN A 35 3.87 -5.73 11.74
C GLN A 35 3.61 -4.54 12.69
N THR A 36 3.33 -3.37 12.12
CA THR A 36 3.06 -2.16 12.92
C THR A 36 1.84 -2.32 13.80
N CYS A 37 0.73 -2.90 13.31
CA CYS A 37 -0.44 -3.15 14.15
C CYS A 37 -0.12 -4.06 15.33
N LEU A 38 0.67 -5.13 15.13
CA LEU A 38 1.04 -6.04 16.21
C LEU A 38 1.93 -5.37 17.26
N GLU A 39 2.88 -4.54 16.84
CA GLU A 39 3.73 -3.75 17.74
C GLU A 39 2.90 -2.77 18.57
N VAL A 40 1.97 -2.05 17.93
CA VAL A 40 1.06 -1.11 18.61
C VAL A 40 0.17 -1.83 19.61
N ILE A 41 -0.41 -2.97 19.25
CA ILE A 41 -1.25 -3.77 20.16
C ILE A 41 -0.46 -4.20 21.40
N ARG A 42 0.81 -4.57 21.24
CA ARG A 42 1.67 -5.04 22.32
C ARG A 42 2.12 -3.92 23.25
N ASP A 43 2.64 -2.83 22.68
CA ASP A 43 3.46 -1.85 23.41
C ASP A 43 2.75 -0.52 23.68
N CYS A 44 1.63 -0.22 23.03
CA CYS A 44 0.96 1.08 23.20
C CYS A 44 0.25 1.17 24.56
N PRO A 45 0.51 2.21 25.37
CA PRO A 45 -0.13 2.38 26.67
C PRO A 45 -1.62 2.76 26.55
N ASP A 46 -2.03 3.36 25.43
CA ASP A 46 -3.42 3.77 25.21
C ASP A 46 -4.29 2.58 24.79
N PRO A 47 -5.31 2.20 25.59
CA PRO A 47 -6.22 1.12 25.23
C PRO A 47 -7.04 1.40 23.97
N ALA A 48 -7.40 2.66 23.67
CA ALA A 48 -8.19 2.99 22.48
C ALA A 48 -7.40 2.71 21.20
N VAL A 49 -6.14 3.13 21.17
CA VAL A 49 -5.23 2.93 20.03
C VAL A 49 -4.96 1.43 19.79
N ARG A 50 -4.87 0.62 20.86
CA ARG A 50 -4.75 -0.85 20.72
C ARG A 50 -5.99 -1.48 20.08
N VAL A 51 -7.18 -1.01 20.44
CA VAL A 51 -8.43 -1.49 19.84
C VAL A 51 -8.51 -1.10 18.37
N GLU A 52 -8.16 0.14 18.02
CA GLU A 52 -8.10 0.60 16.63
C GLU A 52 -7.12 -0.24 15.79
N ALA A 53 -5.92 -0.51 16.33
CA ALA A 53 -4.93 -1.35 15.68
C ALA A 53 -5.44 -2.79 15.47
N ALA A 54 -6.14 -3.36 16.45
CA ALA A 54 -6.75 -4.69 16.32
C ALA A 54 -7.86 -4.73 15.27
N GLN A 55 -8.71 -3.70 15.20
CA GLN A 55 -9.75 -3.57 14.17
C GLN A 55 -9.14 -3.47 12.76
N LEU A 56 -8.10 -2.66 12.61
CA LEU A 56 -7.39 -2.54 11.33
C LEU A 56 -6.78 -3.88 10.90
N LEU A 57 -6.16 -4.60 11.82
CA LEU A 57 -5.60 -5.93 11.57
C LEU A 57 -6.68 -6.93 11.14
N ALA A 58 -7.85 -6.93 11.78
CA ALA A 58 -8.99 -7.76 11.40
C ALA A 58 -9.55 -7.43 10.01
N LEU A 59 -9.60 -6.15 9.64
CA LEU A 59 -10.05 -5.72 8.31
C LEU A 59 -9.09 -6.19 7.20
N VAL A 60 -7.78 -6.07 7.45
CA VAL A 60 -6.75 -6.49 6.50
C VAL A 60 -6.74 -8.01 6.33
N SER A 61 -6.87 -8.77 7.42
CA SER A 61 -6.92 -10.25 7.35
C SER A 61 -8.19 -10.76 6.66
N ALA A 62 -9.36 -10.16 6.93
CA ALA A 62 -10.61 -10.51 6.25
C ALA A 62 -10.54 -10.23 4.73
N ARG A 63 -9.86 -9.16 4.32
CA ARG A 63 -9.61 -8.87 2.90
C ARG A 63 -8.66 -9.88 2.25
N ALA A 64 -7.63 -10.31 2.96
CA ALA A 64 -6.71 -11.35 2.48
C ALA A 64 -7.45 -12.69 2.27
N CYS A 65 -8.21 -13.16 3.26
CA CYS A 65 -9.00 -14.40 3.16
C CYS A 65 -10.01 -14.39 2.01
N ARG A 66 -10.69 -13.26 1.76
CA ARG A 66 -11.64 -13.16 0.63
C ARG A 66 -10.95 -13.25 -0.72
N LYS A 67 -9.70 -12.77 -0.82
CA LYS A 67 -8.93 -12.83 -2.07
C LYS A 67 -8.49 -14.26 -2.39
N GLU A 68 -8.20 -15.09 -1.40
CA GLU A 68 -7.85 -16.51 -1.62
C GLU A 68 -9.04 -17.38 -2.05
N ARG A 69 -10.28 -17.03 -1.67
CA ARG A 69 -11.48 -17.76 -2.12
C ARG A 69 -11.91 -17.48 -3.57
N LEU A 70 -11.33 -16.46 -4.20
CA LEU A 70 -11.64 -16.02 -5.57
C LEU A 70 -10.61 -16.50 -6.59
N HIS A 71 -9.62 -17.29 -6.16
CA HIS A 71 -8.56 -17.86 -6.98
C HIS A 71 -8.68 -19.38 -7.05
#